data_AF-A0A9E3GMW7-F1
#
_entry.id   AF-A0A9E3GMW7-F1
#
_cell.length_a   1.000
_cell.length_b   1.000
_cell.length_c   1.000
_cell.angle_alpha   90.00
_cell.angle_beta   90.00
_cell.angle_gamma   90.00
#
_symmetry.space_group_name_H-M   'P 1'
#
loop_
_entity.id
_entity.type
_entity.pdbx_description
1 polymer ?
#
loop_
_entity_poly.entity_id
_entity_poly.type
_entity_poly.pdbx_seq_one_letter_code
_entity_poly.pdbx_strand_id
1 'polypeptide(L)'
;RSGYSLSRLLAHARRLLISSHTRLIRMVAYLGMLAIALATFFGARALYNALSGASTEVPGWPSLFVSILFFGGLTAFLLVLVLEYLLNVVLHTQGKPTFFVVDRSEDDAVAASLGGDRGDPAPQ
;
A
#
# COMPACT_ATOMS: atom_id res chain seq x y z
N ARG A 1 4.63 34.21 -17.75
CA ARG A 1 4.51 33.88 -16.30
C ARG A 1 3.99 32.45 -16.21
N SER A 2 4.78 31.53 -15.64
CA SER A 2 4.47 30.10 -15.55
C SER A 2 3.21 29.89 -14.71
N GLY A 3 2.08 29.66 -15.39
CA GLY A 3 0.78 29.35 -14.81
C GLY A 3 0.53 27.84 -14.70
N TYR A 4 1.60 27.05 -14.58
CA TYR A 4 1.49 25.62 -14.34
C TYR A 4 1.15 25.39 -12.88
N SER A 5 -0.15 25.28 -12.63
CA SER A 5 -0.69 25.20 -11.28
C SER A 5 -0.08 23.99 -10.54
N LEU A 6 0.57 24.27 -9.40
CA LEU A 6 1.08 23.23 -8.48
C LEU A 6 0.00 22.21 -8.12
N SER A 7 -1.27 22.64 -8.14
CA SER A 7 -2.45 21.80 -7.96
C SER A 7 -2.61 20.70 -9.02
N ARG A 8 -2.24 20.95 -10.30
CA ARG A 8 -2.27 19.89 -11.33
C ARG A 8 -1.14 18.90 -11.15
N LEU A 9 0.05 19.37 -10.78
CA LEU A 9 1.19 18.49 -10.50
C LEU A 9 0.90 17.59 -9.28
N LEU A 10 0.31 18.15 -8.23
CA LEU A 10 -0.11 17.41 -7.04
C LEU A 10 -1.26 16.43 -7.35
N ALA A 11 -2.18 16.80 -8.24
CA ALA A 11 -3.24 15.90 -8.71
C ALA A 11 -2.67 14.72 -9.52
N HIS A 12 -1.66 14.96 -10.37
CA HIS A 12 -0.94 13.90 -11.07
C HIS A 12 -0.17 13.00 -10.11
N ALA A 13 0.55 13.57 -9.13
CA ALA A 13 1.24 12.79 -8.10
C ALA A 13 0.27 11.93 -7.27
N ARG A 14 -0.90 12.48 -6.88
CA ARG A 14 -1.95 11.73 -6.18
C ARG A 14 -2.46 10.55 -7.02
N ARG A 15 -2.70 10.76 -8.31
CA ARG A 15 -3.10 9.67 -9.24
C ARG A 15 -2.00 8.62 -9.37
N LEU A 16 -0.73 9.04 -9.40
CA LEU A 16 0.43 8.14 -9.46
C LEU A 16 0.56 7.28 -8.19
N LEU A 17 0.31 7.88 -7.02
CA LEU A 17 0.30 7.19 -5.72
C LEU A 17 -0.82 6.16 -5.63
N ILE A 18 -2.04 6.52 -6.03
CA ILE A 18 -3.21 5.63 -6.02
C ILE A 18 -3.05 4.47 -7.01
N SER A 19 -2.42 4.71 -8.16
CA SER A 19 -2.15 3.67 -9.18
C SER A 19 -1.05 2.67 -8.77
N SER A 20 -0.15 3.03 -7.85
CA SER A 20 1.07 2.26 -7.55
C SER A 20 0.89 1.29 -6.36
N HIS A 21 -0.17 0.48 -6.36
CA HIS A 21 -0.53 -0.45 -5.27
C HIS A 21 0.65 -1.26 -4.69
N THR A 22 1.52 -1.82 -5.53
CA THR A 22 2.67 -2.64 -5.10
C THR A 22 3.89 -1.84 -4.59
N ARG A 23 3.93 -0.52 -4.80
CA ARG A 23 4.94 0.37 -4.20
C ARG A 23 4.42 1.04 -2.92
N LEU A 24 3.12 1.27 -2.84
CA LEU A 24 2.45 1.81 -1.66
C LEU A 24 2.61 0.87 -0.44
N ILE A 25 2.40 -0.43 -0.63
CA ILE A 25 2.58 -1.44 0.43
C ILE A 25 4.01 -1.42 0.98
N ARG A 26 5.02 -1.33 0.10
CA ARG A 26 6.43 -1.19 0.53
C ARG A 26 6.68 0.09 1.31
N MET A 27 6.10 1.23 0.91
CA MET A 27 6.22 2.49 1.67
C MET A 27 5.64 2.37 3.08
N VAL A 28 4.49 1.71 3.23
CA VAL A 28 3.86 1.49 4.54
C VAL A 28 4.72 0.55 5.41
N ALA A 29 5.31 -0.50 4.83
CA ALA A 29 6.26 -1.36 5.55
C ALA A 29 7.50 -0.59 6.04
N TYR A 30 8.07 0.30 5.21
CA TYR A 30 9.16 1.18 5.64
C TYR A 30 8.72 2.15 6.74
N LEU A 31 7.48 2.64 6.69
CA LEU A 31 6.94 3.54 7.72
C LEU A 31 6.74 2.80 9.06
N GLY A 32 6.26 1.56 9.03
CA GLY A 32 6.18 0.69 10.21
C GLY A 32 7.56 0.36 10.79
N MET A 33 8.54 0.08 9.94
CA MET A 33 9.92 -0.15 10.36
C MET A 33 10.54 1.11 10.99
N LEU A 34 10.26 2.28 10.42
CA LEU A 34 10.69 3.57 10.99
C LEU A 34 10.02 3.84 12.34
N ALA A 35 8.72 3.53 12.48
CA ALA A 35 7.99 3.68 13.73
C ALA A 35 8.56 2.77 14.83
N ILE A 36 8.88 1.51 14.51
CA ILE A 36 9.56 0.59 15.44
C ILE A 36 10.94 1.13 15.81
N ALA A 37 11.74 1.57 14.83
CA ALA A 37 13.07 2.13 15.08
C ALA A 37 13.01 3.36 16.01
N LEU A 38 12.03 4.26 15.80
CA LEU A 38 11.81 5.41 16.66
C LEU A 38 11.36 5.00 18.06
N ALA A 39 10.43 4.04 18.18
CA ALA A 39 9.98 3.53 19.48
C ALA A 39 11.13 2.89 20.26
N THR A 40 11.97 2.10 19.59
CA THR A 40 13.19 1.52 20.18
C THR A 40 14.18 2.61 20.58
N PHE A 41 14.39 3.65 19.76
CA PHE A 41 15.31 4.74 20.07
C PHE A 41 14.86 5.56 21.28
N PHE A 42 13.59 5.97 21.32
CA PHE A 42 13.02 6.70 22.46
C PHE A 42 12.98 5.83 23.71
N GLY A 43 12.64 4.54 23.59
CA GLY A 43 12.70 3.58 24.68
C GLY A 43 14.11 3.38 25.23
N ALA A 44 15.11 3.23 24.36
CA ALA A 44 16.52 3.10 24.74
C ALA A 44 17.04 4.36 25.43
N ARG A 45 16.68 5.55 24.93
CA ARG A 45 17.03 6.83 25.57
C ARG A 45 16.39 6.96 26.95
N ALA A 46 15.11 6.59 27.10
CA ALA A 46 14.42 6.59 28.40
C ALA A 46 15.06 5.60 29.39
N LEU A 47 15.43 4.40 28.91
CA LEU A 47 16.13 3.39 29.70
C LEU A 47 17.53 3.85 30.12
N TYR A 48 18.27 4.50 29.22
CA TYR A 48 19.59 5.07 29.51
C TYR A 48 19.51 6.16 30.59
N ASN A 49 18.49 7.03 30.53
CA ASN A 49 18.25 8.05 31.55
C ASN A 49 17.93 7.41 32.91
N ALA A 50 17.13 6.34 32.93
CA ALA A 50 16.79 5.60 34.14
C ALA A 50 18.00 4.88 34.77
N LEU A 51 18.91 4.32 33.95
CA LEU A 51 20.10 3.60 34.40
C LEU A 51 21.24 4.52 34.85
N SER A 52 21.38 5.69 34.23
CA SER A 52 22.50 6.61 34.48
C SER A 52 22.37 7.38 35.81
N GLY A 53 21.24 7.24 36.51
CA GLY A 53 21.00 7.91 37.81
C GLY A 53 21.09 9.44 37.75
N ALA A 54 21.09 10.01 36.54
CA ALA A 54 21.43 11.41 36.27
C ALA A 54 20.28 12.38 36.52
N SER A 55 19.13 11.91 37.01
CA SER A 55 17.97 12.75 37.21
C SER A 55 17.35 12.59 38.58
N THR A 56 17.23 13.75 39.22
CA THR A 56 16.32 14.15 40.31
C THR A 56 14.84 13.99 39.87
N GLU A 57 14.51 12.91 39.18
CA GLU A 57 13.22 12.69 38.55
C GLU A 57 12.28 11.90 39.47
N VAL A 58 11.05 12.38 39.53
CA VAL A 58 9.97 11.85 40.34
C VAL A 58 9.81 10.34 40.08
N PRO A 59 9.76 9.51 41.13
CA PRO A 59 9.62 8.06 40.98
C PRO A 59 8.37 7.71 40.16
N GLY A 60 8.53 6.85 39.14
CA GLY A 60 7.44 6.32 38.32
C GLY A 60 7.22 7.00 36.96
N TRP A 61 7.84 8.15 36.69
CA TRP A 61 7.75 8.79 35.36
C TRP A 61 8.40 7.95 34.22
N PRO A 62 9.56 7.32 34.43
CA PRO A 62 10.21 6.52 33.38
C PRO A 62 9.38 5.28 32.98
N SER A 63 8.81 4.57 33.97
CA SER A 63 7.98 3.38 33.70
C SER A 63 6.69 3.74 32.98
N LEU A 64 6.04 4.86 33.35
CA LEU A 64 4.85 5.36 32.66
C LEU A 64 5.17 5.66 31.18
N PHE A 65 6.28 6.35 30.92
CA PHE A 65 6.69 6.73 29.57
C PHE A 65 7.01 5.50 28.71
N VAL A 66 7.71 4.51 29.28
CA VAL A 66 8.02 3.24 28.60
C VAL A 66 6.74 2.47 28.28
N SER A 67 5.77 2.39 29.21
CA SER A 67 4.49 1.72 28.95
C SER A 67 3.71 2.40 27.83
N ILE A 68 3.61 3.74 27.83
CA ILE A 68 2.91 4.49 26.77
C ILE A 68 3.56 4.26 25.41
N LEU A 69 4.90 4.28 25.34
CA LEU A 69 5.61 4.00 24.09
C LEU A 69 5.42 2.56 23.62
N PHE A 70 5.43 1.60 24.53
CA PHE A 70 5.24 0.19 24.20
C PHE A 70 3.84 -0.07 23.64
N PHE A 71 2.79 0.34 24.35
CA PHE A 71 1.40 0.16 23.90
C PHE A 71 1.05 1.07 22.72
N GLY A 72 1.62 2.28 22.65
CA GLY A 72 1.47 3.19 21.51
C GLY A 72 2.14 2.66 20.23
N GLY A 73 3.34 2.11 20.35
CA GLY A 73 4.02 1.44 19.23
C GLY A 73 3.28 0.18 18.78
N LEU A 74 2.80 -0.63 19.74
CA LEU A 74 2.03 -1.83 19.45
C LEU A 74 0.72 -1.52 18.71
N THR A 75 -0.03 -0.51 19.16
CA THR A 75 -1.28 -0.08 18.50
C THR A 75 -1.02 0.50 17.11
N ALA A 76 0.03 1.32 16.93
CA ALA A 76 0.43 1.82 15.62
C ALA A 76 0.82 0.69 14.65
N PHE A 77 1.54 -0.33 15.13
CA PHE A 77 1.90 -1.50 14.33
C PHE A 77 0.66 -2.31 13.91
N LEU A 78 -0.27 -2.56 14.84
CA LEU A 78 -1.52 -3.26 14.52
C LEU A 78 -2.38 -2.49 13.51
N LEU A 79 -2.44 -1.16 13.62
CA LEU A 79 -3.14 -0.32 12.64
C LEU A 79 -2.55 -0.47 11.23
N VAL A 80 -1.22 -0.49 11.11
CA VAL A 80 -0.56 -0.72 9.82
C VAL A 80 -0.92 -2.09 9.25
N LEU A 81 -0.90 -3.14 10.09
CA LEU A 81 -1.26 -4.50 9.67
C LEU A 81 -2.72 -4.59 9.18
N VAL A 82 -3.65 -3.97 9.91
CA VAL A 82 -5.07 -3.92 9.55
C VAL A 82 -5.28 -3.17 8.24
N LEU A 83 -4.59 -2.04 8.04
CA LEU A 83 -4.66 -1.30 6.78
C LEU A 83 -4.20 -2.16 5.61
N GLU A 84 -3.08 -2.87 5.74
CA GLU A 84 -2.57 -3.75 4.68
C GLU A 84 -3.57 -4.86 4.31
N TYR A 85 -4.17 -5.49 5.31
CA TYR A 85 -5.21 -6.49 5.09
C TYR A 85 -6.43 -5.90 4.36
N LEU A 86 -6.89 -4.73 4.80
CA LEU A 86 -8.08 -4.08 4.26
C LEU A 86 -7.88 -3.65 2.80
N LEU A 87 -6.69 -3.13 2.47
CA LEU A 87 -6.28 -2.85 1.09
C LEU A 87 -6.30 -4.12 0.22
N ASN A 88 -5.84 -5.25 0.76
CA ASN A 88 -5.79 -6.52 0.03
C ASN A 88 -7.20 -7.10 -0.21
N VAL A 89 -8.11 -6.97 0.77
CA VAL A 89 -9.51 -7.38 0.66
C VAL A 89 -10.27 -6.54 -0.36
N VAL A 90 -10.05 -5.22 -0.38
CA VAL A 90 -10.66 -4.33 -1.39
C VAL A 90 -10.18 -4.71 -2.79
N LEU A 91 -8.90 -5.06 -2.96
CA LEU A 91 -8.38 -5.56 -4.22
C LEU A 91 -9.01 -6.87 -4.68
N HIS A 92 -9.20 -7.81 -3.76
CA HIS A 92 -9.85 -9.09 -4.07
C HIS A 92 -11.33 -8.93 -4.41
N THR A 93 -12.03 -8.01 -3.74
CA THR A 93 -13.46 -7.74 -4.03
C THR A 93 -13.66 -6.96 -5.33
N GLN A 94 -12.69 -6.14 -5.74
CA GLN A 94 -12.70 -5.47 -7.04
C GLN A 94 -12.28 -6.36 -8.22
N GLY A 95 -12.39 -7.69 -8.09
CA GLY A 95 -12.07 -8.71 -9.10
C GLY A 95 -12.53 -8.32 -10.51
N LYS A 96 -11.66 -7.62 -11.23
CA LYS A 96 -11.79 -7.40 -12.65
C LYS A 96 -11.53 -8.75 -13.30
N PRO A 97 -12.48 -9.30 -14.09
CA PRO A 97 -12.25 -10.58 -14.76
C PRO A 97 -10.98 -10.49 -15.60
N THR A 98 -10.04 -11.41 -15.35
CA THR A 98 -8.70 -11.44 -15.97
C THR A 98 -8.76 -11.55 -17.49
N PHE A 99 -9.87 -12.04 -18.02
CA PHE A 99 -10.11 -12.12 -19.45
C PHE A 99 -11.62 -12.14 -19.72
N PHE A 100 -12.03 -11.50 -20.81
CA PHE A 100 -13.32 -11.75 -21.44
C PHE A 100 -13.08 -12.77 -22.53
N VAL A 101 -13.70 -13.95 -22.43
CA VAL A 101 -13.83 -14.85 -23.58
C VAL A 101 -14.89 -14.22 -24.47
N VAL A 102 -14.47 -13.63 -25.59
CA VAL A 102 -15.39 -13.21 -26.64
C VAL A 102 -15.73 -14.46 -27.43
N ASP A 103 -16.97 -14.94 -27.28
CA ASP A 103 -17.50 -15.98 -28.15
C ASP A 103 -17.65 -15.39 -29.57
N ARG A 104 -16.96 -15.99 -30.54
CA ARG A 104 -16.92 -15.57 -31.94
C ARG A 104 -17.68 -16.51 -32.87
N SER A 105 -18.48 -17.42 -32.33
CA SER A 105 -19.31 -18.33 -33.14
C SER A 105 -20.22 -17.60 -34.15
N GLU A 106 -20.67 -16.40 -33.81
CA GLU A 106 -21.51 -15.55 -34.69
C GLU A 106 -20.68 -14.84 -35.79
N ASP A 107 -19.41 -14.54 -35.56
CA ASP A 107 -18.53 -13.88 -36.54
C ASP A 107 -18.23 -14.82 -37.73
N ASP A 108 -18.13 -16.12 -37.48
CA ASP A 108 -17.92 -17.15 -38.51
C ASP A 108 -19.17 -17.31 -39.40
N ALA A 109 -20.36 -17.24 -38.80
CA ALA A 109 -21.64 -17.28 -39.53
C ALA A 109 -21.84 -16.02 -40.40
N VAL A 110 -21.44 -14.85 -39.88
CA VAL A 110 -21.48 -13.58 -40.63
C VAL A 110 -20.45 -13.59 -41.76
N ALA A 111 -19.23 -14.09 -41.52
CA ALA A 111 -18.20 -14.24 -42.56
C ALA A 111 -18.64 -15.17 -43.70
N ALA A 112 -19.34 -16.27 -43.38
CA ALA A 112 -19.93 -17.16 -44.37
C ALA A 112 -21.06 -16.48 -45.17
N SER A 113 -21.84 -15.60 -44.54
CA SER A 113 -22.93 -14.85 -45.20
C SER A 113 -22.44 -13.74 -46.13
N LEU A 114 -21.22 -13.23 -45.92
CA LEU A 114 -20.63 -12.13 -46.68
C LEU A 114 -19.89 -12.57 -47.96
N GLY A 115 -19.91 -13.86 -48.32
CA GLY A 115 -19.37 -14.34 -49.60
C GLY A 115 -17.87 -14.07 -49.77
N GLY A 116 -17.11 -14.08 -48.67
CA GLY A 116 -15.67 -13.87 -48.68
C GLY A 116 -14.93 -15.11 -49.18
N ASP A 117 -14.58 -15.12 -50.46
CA ASP A 117 -13.53 -15.96 -51.03
C ASP A 117 -12.20 -15.66 -50.31
N ARG A 118 -11.96 -16.32 -49.17
CA ARG A 118 -10.62 -16.43 -48.58
C ARG A 118 -9.95 -17.64 -49.21
N GLY A 119 -9.23 -17.38 -50.28
CA GLY A 119 -8.21 -18.30 -50.81
C GLY A 119 -7.04 -18.42 -49.83
N ASP A 120 -7.24 -19.07 -48.69
CA ASP A 120 -6.15 -19.51 -47.82
C ASP A 120 -6.11 -21.05 -47.76
N PRO A 121 -4.93 -21.67 -47.95
CA PRO A 121 -4.78 -23.12 -48.03
C PRO A 121 -4.92 -23.77 -46.65
N ALA A 122 -5.58 -24.94 -46.64
CA ALA A 122 -5.85 -25.73 -45.46
C ALA A 122 -4.58 -26.10 -44.67
N PRO A 123 -4.58 -26.02 -43.32
CA PRO A 123 -3.54 -26.64 -42.51
C PRO A 123 -3.70 -28.16 -42.52
N GLN A 124 -2.57 -28.86 -42.65
CA GLN A 124 -2.45 -30.33 -42.47
C GLN A 124 -2.58 -30.71 -41.01
#